data_AF-A0AAD8Q4Z1-F1
#
_entry.id   AF-A0AAD8Q4Z1-F1
#
_cell.length_a   1.000
_cell.length_b   1.000
_cell.length_c   1.000
_cell.angle_alpha   90.00
_cell.angle_beta   90.00
_cell.angle_gamma   90.00
#
_symmetry.space_group_name_H-M   'P 1'
#
loop_
_entity.id
_entity.type
_entity.pdbx_description
1 polymer ?
#
loop_
_entity_poly.entity_id
_entity_poly.type
_entity_poly.pdbx_seq_one_letter_code
_entity_poly.pdbx_strand_id
1 'polypeptide(L)'
;MSTNGKRNASDSPTEPSENAKLDILKQQFPNTDERAEFIAAKFSKLLGDETVFPKILDQARIDRKHQVVNGTGDISEYWFNYTVDFTAWFRAMELVKSGKREFFPWRSVPSLKPKGPGDRVVWFPRFKETQAMLANLSSRERLENGLVLMKEEPQMKRTCPSMTSTELRQAIWDDVFPGQPCANNRPFEFAVPNNVDVGVPMYGDVSEYLQQLPPGIRMAIVSAENLKGTVVKGLVFGYQEDTVDSPWNRILLAAVYSTAFQWAREAFMTKKRRFSIAHGNIGPSERMKQLSLDKSLVAECDAQLALGPYRNQEEHAVFRVSAWLEKEKLLPADERCRMLRGCLTPVDMRMACRRAWEDKIEEWARADSPLQLSWDEEKKFAADIAK
;
A
#
# COMPACT_ATOMS: atom_id res chain seq x y z
N MET A 1 -58.81 24.40 31.87
CA MET A 1 -57.61 23.55 32.10
C MET A 1 -57.92 22.21 31.45
N SER A 2 -57.46 22.00 30.21
CA SER A 2 -56.27 21.19 29.86
C SER A 2 -56.33 19.75 30.34
N THR A 3 -56.07 18.67 29.59
CA THR A 3 -56.00 18.28 28.16
C THR A 3 -55.56 16.80 28.20
N ASN A 4 -55.76 16.07 27.09
CA ASN A 4 -55.12 14.80 26.71
C ASN A 4 -55.66 13.52 27.38
N GLY A 5 -56.15 12.49 26.66
CA GLY A 5 -55.89 12.10 25.27
C GLY A 5 -54.93 10.91 25.26
N LYS A 6 -55.45 9.68 25.43
CA LYS A 6 -54.73 8.43 25.17
C LYS A 6 -55.03 7.98 23.75
N ARG A 7 -54.00 7.94 22.90
CA ARG A 7 -53.99 7.20 21.64
C ARG A 7 -53.00 6.03 21.76
N ASN A 8 -53.42 4.94 21.14
CA ASN A 8 -52.76 3.64 21.02
C ASN A 8 -51.42 3.73 20.28
N ALA A 9 -50.52 2.80 20.57
CA ALA A 9 -49.47 2.39 19.64
C ALA A 9 -49.54 0.85 19.51
N SER A 10 -49.84 0.43 18.29
CA SER A 10 -49.78 -0.94 17.79
C SER A 10 -48.44 -1.05 17.08
N ASP A 11 -47.55 -1.89 17.60
CA ASP A 11 -46.27 -2.18 16.95
C ASP A 11 -46.46 -3.29 15.92
N SER A 12 -46.10 -3.00 14.68
CA SER A 12 -45.84 -3.99 13.63
C SER A 12 -44.51 -3.63 12.97
N PRO A 13 -43.63 -4.61 12.68
CA PRO A 13 -42.31 -4.34 12.15
C PRO A 13 -42.39 -3.99 10.65
N THR A 14 -41.97 -2.77 10.31
CA THR A 14 -41.95 -2.25 8.94
C THR A 14 -40.74 -2.79 8.19
N GLU A 15 -40.95 -3.51 7.08
CA GLU A 15 -39.90 -3.81 6.10
C GLU A 15 -39.32 -2.50 5.52
N PRO A 16 -38.02 -2.44 5.16
CA PRO A 16 -37.42 -1.20 4.65
C PRO A 16 -37.98 -0.86 3.26
N SER A 17 -38.76 0.23 3.17
CA SER A 17 -39.39 0.66 1.91
C SER A 17 -38.35 1.03 0.84
N GLU A 18 -38.65 0.71 -0.43
CA GLU A 18 -37.79 1.06 -1.58
C GLU A 18 -37.49 2.56 -1.70
N ASN A 19 -38.35 3.43 -1.15
CA ASN A 19 -38.17 4.87 -1.12
C ASN A 19 -36.95 5.32 -0.31
N ALA A 20 -36.57 4.57 0.74
CA ALA A 20 -35.38 4.89 1.54
C ALA A 20 -34.07 4.66 0.77
N LYS A 21 -34.04 3.69 -0.15
CA LYS A 21 -32.85 3.37 -0.96
C LYS A 21 -32.53 4.45 -2.00
N LEU A 22 -33.55 5.07 -2.58
CA LEU A 22 -33.36 6.19 -3.50
C LEU A 22 -32.92 7.48 -2.80
N ASP A 23 -33.21 7.59 -1.50
CA ASP A 23 -32.86 8.77 -0.70
C ASP A 23 -31.38 8.74 -0.30
N ILE A 24 -30.89 7.61 0.22
CA ILE A 24 -29.49 7.48 0.66
C ILE A 24 -28.46 7.67 -0.47
N LEU A 25 -28.78 7.20 -1.69
CA LEU A 25 -27.89 7.33 -2.84
C LEU A 25 -27.75 8.77 -3.34
N LYS A 26 -28.70 9.66 -3.00
CA LYS A 26 -28.64 11.10 -3.32
C LYS A 26 -27.84 11.89 -2.30
N GLN A 27 -27.62 11.35 -1.10
CA GLN A 27 -26.88 12.03 -0.05
C GLN A 27 -25.38 12.05 -0.40
N GLN A 28 -24.73 13.20 -0.24
CA GLN A 28 -23.28 13.29 -0.46
C GLN A 28 -22.49 12.56 0.64
N PHE A 29 -22.99 12.63 1.88
CA PHE A 29 -22.38 12.05 3.08
C PHE A 29 -23.46 11.37 3.92
N PRO A 30 -23.90 10.16 3.54
CA PRO A 30 -24.92 9.44 4.30
C PRO A 30 -24.42 9.05 5.68
N ASN A 31 -25.33 8.94 6.64
CA ASN A 31 -24.99 8.46 7.98
C ASN A 31 -24.27 7.09 7.89
N THR A 32 -23.32 6.85 8.79
CA THR A 32 -22.56 5.61 8.84
C THR A 32 -23.45 4.37 8.93
N ASP A 33 -24.50 4.40 9.75
CA ASP A 33 -25.35 3.23 10.00
C ASP A 33 -26.22 2.93 8.78
N GLU A 34 -26.88 3.95 8.23
CA GLU A 34 -27.66 3.84 6.98
C GLU A 34 -26.78 3.34 5.82
N ARG A 35 -25.54 3.83 5.74
CA ARG A 35 -24.57 3.41 4.73
C ARG A 35 -24.19 1.95 4.89
N ALA A 36 -23.90 1.52 6.12
CA ALA A 36 -23.54 0.14 6.43
C ALA A 36 -24.70 -0.83 6.12
N GLU A 37 -25.93 -0.47 6.50
CA GLU A 37 -27.15 -1.24 6.19
C GLU A 37 -27.35 -1.40 4.69
N PHE A 38 -27.21 -0.31 3.92
CA PHE A 38 -27.33 -0.36 2.47
C PHE A 38 -26.29 -1.31 1.86
N ILE A 39 -25.03 -1.20 2.27
CA ILE A 39 -23.94 -2.01 1.74
C ILE A 39 -24.13 -3.49 2.08
N ALA A 40 -24.49 -3.80 3.33
CA ALA A 40 -24.74 -5.17 3.77
C ALA A 40 -25.89 -5.81 2.98
N ALA A 41 -27.02 -5.10 2.83
CA ALA A 41 -28.16 -5.57 2.05
C ALA A 41 -27.81 -5.77 0.57
N LYS A 42 -26.93 -4.94 0.00
CA LYS A 42 -26.48 -5.09 -1.38
C LYS A 42 -25.61 -6.32 -1.58
N PHE A 43 -24.59 -6.52 -0.73
CA PHE A 43 -23.66 -7.64 -0.91
C PHE A 43 -24.24 -8.99 -0.47
N SER A 44 -25.19 -9.03 0.47
CA SER A 44 -26.00 -10.24 0.72
C SER A 44 -26.65 -10.74 -0.58
N LYS A 45 -27.25 -9.83 -1.36
CA LYS A 45 -27.88 -10.16 -2.65
C LYS A 45 -26.89 -10.51 -3.76
N LEU A 46 -25.75 -9.80 -3.85
CA LEU A 46 -24.80 -9.99 -4.94
C LEU A 46 -23.93 -11.23 -4.78
N LEU A 47 -23.55 -11.57 -3.54
CA LEU A 47 -22.66 -12.70 -3.25
C LEU A 47 -23.42 -13.97 -2.92
N GLY A 48 -24.68 -13.88 -2.48
CA GLY A 48 -25.49 -15.03 -2.11
C GLY A 48 -25.04 -15.74 -0.82
N ASP A 49 -24.08 -15.17 -0.10
CA ASP A 49 -23.58 -15.62 1.20
C ASP A 49 -23.40 -14.41 2.11
N GLU A 50 -24.21 -14.35 3.17
CA GLU A 50 -24.24 -13.24 4.12
C GLU A 50 -22.98 -13.17 5.00
N THR A 51 -22.15 -14.22 5.01
CA THR A 51 -20.94 -14.30 5.84
C THR A 51 -19.69 -13.75 5.16
N VAL A 52 -19.69 -13.66 3.82
CA VAL A 52 -18.51 -13.23 3.05
C VAL A 52 -18.24 -11.74 3.24
N PHE A 53 -19.26 -10.90 3.10
CA PHE A 53 -19.08 -9.45 3.21
C PHE A 53 -18.62 -9.01 4.61
N PRO A 54 -19.19 -9.50 5.73
CA PRO A 54 -18.68 -9.20 7.07
C PRO A 54 -17.19 -9.52 7.25
N LYS A 55 -16.70 -10.67 6.75
CA LYS A 55 -15.26 -11.01 6.80
C LYS A 55 -14.41 -10.01 6.03
N ILE A 56 -14.86 -9.58 4.85
CA ILE A 56 -14.18 -8.56 4.06
C ILE A 56 -14.16 -7.21 4.80
N LEU A 57 -15.27 -6.85 5.43
CA LEU A 57 -15.41 -5.60 6.19
C LEU A 57 -14.49 -5.58 7.41
N ASP A 58 -14.43 -6.69 8.16
CA ASP A 58 -13.55 -6.82 9.31
C ASP A 58 -12.07 -6.72 8.91
N GLN A 59 -11.68 -7.40 7.83
CA GLN A 59 -10.32 -7.30 7.30
C GLN A 59 -10.01 -5.88 6.83
N ALA A 60 -10.94 -5.22 6.13
CA ALA A 60 -10.77 -3.83 5.71
C ALA A 60 -10.60 -2.89 6.90
N ARG A 61 -11.32 -3.13 8.00
CA ARG A 61 -11.19 -2.38 9.26
C ARG A 61 -9.80 -2.56 9.88
N ILE A 62 -9.32 -3.80 9.98
CA ILE A 62 -7.98 -4.12 10.50
C ILE A 62 -6.91 -3.42 9.65
N ASP A 63 -6.95 -3.62 8.33
CA ASP A 63 -5.98 -3.03 7.40
C ASP A 63 -5.98 -1.51 7.51
N ARG A 64 -7.17 -0.90 7.62
CA ARG A 64 -7.28 0.56 7.73
C ARG A 64 -6.69 1.07 9.03
N LYS A 65 -6.89 0.38 10.16
CA LYS A 65 -6.24 0.73 11.45
C LYS A 65 -4.72 0.76 11.30
N HIS A 66 -4.14 -0.27 10.67
CA HIS A 66 -2.69 -0.33 10.45
C HIS A 66 -2.18 0.74 9.48
N GLN A 67 -2.97 1.14 8.48
CA GLN A 67 -2.60 2.22 7.57
C GLN A 67 -2.55 3.60 8.25
N VAL A 68 -3.45 3.85 9.21
CA VAL A 68 -3.56 5.17 9.85
C VAL A 68 -2.68 5.32 11.09
N VAL A 69 -2.14 4.22 11.66
CA VAL A 69 -1.39 4.22 12.93
C VAL A 69 -0.22 5.21 12.98
N ASN A 70 0.45 5.42 11.85
CA ASN A 70 1.61 6.32 11.76
C ASN A 70 1.21 7.80 11.55
N GLY A 71 -0.09 8.10 11.46
CA GLY A 71 -0.59 9.46 11.26
C GLY A 71 -0.29 10.41 12.43
N THR A 72 0.04 11.65 12.10
CA THR A 72 0.30 12.73 13.07
C THR A 72 -0.99 13.52 13.33
N GLY A 73 -1.81 13.06 14.27
CA GLY A 73 -3.01 13.78 14.71
C GLY A 73 -4.22 12.88 14.90
N ASP A 74 -5.32 13.46 15.36
CA ASP A 74 -6.59 12.78 15.49
C ASP A 74 -7.28 12.55 14.14
N ILE A 75 -8.10 11.51 14.09
CA ILE A 75 -8.84 11.11 12.89
C ILE A 75 -10.35 11.17 13.16
N SER A 76 -11.10 11.57 12.13
CA SER A 76 -12.56 11.54 12.14
C SER A 76 -13.06 10.09 12.12
N GLU A 77 -14.03 9.78 12.97
CA GLU A 77 -14.69 8.47 13.02
C GLU A 77 -15.56 8.26 11.79
N TYR A 78 -16.26 9.30 11.37
CA TYR A 78 -17.03 9.26 10.14
C TYR A 78 -16.14 8.97 8.92
N TRP A 79 -14.99 9.65 8.81
CA TRP A 79 -14.03 9.37 7.75
C TRP A 79 -13.45 7.96 7.82
N PHE A 80 -13.09 7.50 9.03
CA PHE A 80 -12.54 6.16 9.21
C PHE A 80 -13.53 5.10 8.70
N ASN A 81 -14.78 5.14 9.18
CA ASN A 81 -15.82 4.20 8.77
C ASN A 81 -16.10 4.28 7.26
N TYR A 82 -16.20 5.48 6.70
CA TYR A 82 -16.36 5.65 5.25
C TYR A 82 -15.24 4.96 4.45
N THR A 83 -13.97 5.10 4.88
CA THR A 83 -12.85 4.48 4.16
C THR A 83 -12.79 2.96 4.29
N VAL A 84 -13.29 2.43 5.43
CA VAL A 84 -13.46 0.99 5.62
C VAL A 84 -14.54 0.45 4.69
N ASP A 85 -15.70 1.11 4.65
CA ASP A 85 -16.83 0.75 3.77
C ASP A 85 -16.42 0.78 2.29
N PHE A 86 -15.69 1.83 1.90
CA PHE A 86 -15.13 1.98 0.56
C PHE A 86 -14.21 0.82 0.18
N THR A 87 -13.28 0.46 1.07
CA THR A 87 -12.32 -0.63 0.83
C THR A 87 -13.02 -1.98 0.76
N ALA A 88 -13.97 -2.23 1.67
CA ALA A 88 -14.75 -3.45 1.72
C ALA A 88 -15.61 -3.61 0.46
N TRP A 89 -16.23 -2.54 -0.01
CA TRP A 89 -16.99 -2.53 -1.27
C TRP A 89 -16.12 -2.98 -2.45
N PHE A 90 -14.94 -2.38 -2.59
CA PHE A 90 -14.06 -2.69 -3.71
C PHE A 90 -13.65 -4.17 -3.71
N ARG A 91 -13.19 -4.68 -2.56
CA ARG A 91 -12.82 -6.09 -2.37
C ARG A 91 -13.98 -7.05 -2.65
N ALA A 92 -15.18 -6.70 -2.18
CA ALA A 92 -16.36 -7.51 -2.44
C ALA A 92 -16.76 -7.50 -3.93
N MET A 93 -16.61 -6.37 -4.63
CA MET A 93 -16.87 -6.28 -6.07
C MET A 93 -15.90 -7.10 -6.93
N GLU A 94 -14.67 -7.38 -6.45
CA GLU A 94 -13.75 -8.29 -7.15
C GLU A 94 -14.33 -9.71 -7.24
N LEU A 95 -15.12 -10.14 -6.24
CA LEU A 95 -15.81 -11.44 -6.22
C LEU A 95 -17.10 -11.47 -7.04
N VAL A 96 -17.64 -10.31 -7.40
CA VAL A 96 -18.86 -10.20 -8.22
C VAL A 96 -18.52 -10.40 -9.70
N LYS A 97 -19.42 -11.07 -10.44
CA LYS A 97 -19.30 -11.26 -11.90
C LYS A 97 -19.10 -9.91 -12.60
N SER A 98 -18.18 -9.85 -13.57
CA SER A 98 -17.74 -8.60 -14.23
C SER A 98 -18.88 -7.69 -14.68
N GLY A 99 -19.93 -8.24 -15.32
CA GLY A 99 -21.09 -7.47 -15.80
C GLY A 99 -22.05 -6.94 -14.72
N LYS A 100 -21.82 -7.26 -13.45
CA LYS A 100 -22.61 -6.79 -12.29
C LYS A 100 -21.80 -5.94 -11.32
N ARG A 101 -20.55 -5.62 -11.65
CA ARG A 101 -19.69 -4.79 -10.81
C ARG A 101 -20.16 -3.35 -10.88
N GLU A 102 -20.24 -2.70 -9.73
CA GLU A 102 -20.66 -1.31 -9.61
C GLU A 102 -19.66 -0.50 -8.80
N PHE A 103 -19.60 0.80 -9.08
CA PHE A 103 -18.78 1.74 -8.33
C PHE A 103 -19.37 2.03 -6.95
N PHE A 104 -18.51 2.42 -6.01
CA PHE A 104 -18.95 2.91 -4.71
C PHE A 104 -19.79 4.18 -4.91
N PRO A 105 -21.05 4.23 -4.41
CA PRO A 105 -21.97 5.31 -4.78
C PRO A 105 -21.56 6.70 -4.28
N TRP A 106 -20.96 6.77 -3.09
CA TRP A 106 -20.67 8.04 -2.43
C TRP A 106 -19.25 8.48 -2.72
N ARG A 107 -18.99 9.07 -3.90
CA ARG A 107 -17.62 9.40 -4.35
C ARG A 107 -16.92 10.54 -3.58
N SER A 108 -17.67 11.36 -2.86
CA SER A 108 -17.10 12.45 -2.05
C SER A 108 -16.47 11.90 -0.78
N VAL A 109 -15.18 12.20 -0.56
CA VAL A 109 -14.49 11.74 0.64
C VAL A 109 -14.62 12.76 1.77
N PRO A 110 -15.08 12.34 2.96
CA PRO A 110 -15.19 13.23 4.11
C PRO A 110 -13.83 13.73 4.62
N SER A 111 -13.85 14.72 5.50
CA SER A 111 -12.63 15.24 6.12
C SER A 111 -11.97 14.21 7.03
N LEU A 112 -10.66 13.96 6.83
CA LEU A 112 -9.84 13.17 7.76
C LEU A 112 -9.80 13.79 9.16
N LYS A 113 -9.75 15.12 9.26
CA LYS A 113 -9.67 15.82 10.54
C LYS A 113 -11.06 15.86 11.19
N PRO A 114 -11.19 15.52 12.48
CA PRO A 114 -12.43 15.65 13.21
C PRO A 114 -12.99 17.07 13.13
N LYS A 115 -14.29 17.20 12.94
CA LYS A 115 -14.97 18.51 13.03
C LYS A 115 -15.11 19.02 14.47
N GLY A 116 -15.06 18.10 15.44
CA GLY A 116 -15.15 18.39 16.86
C GLY A 116 -14.94 17.12 17.69
N PRO A 117 -15.05 17.21 19.03
CA PRO A 117 -14.78 16.09 19.94
C PRO A 117 -15.64 14.85 19.67
N GLY A 118 -16.90 15.02 19.30
CA GLY A 118 -17.83 13.91 19.02
C GLY A 118 -17.59 13.17 17.70
N ASP A 119 -16.70 13.68 16.84
CA ASP A 119 -16.29 13.02 15.59
C ASP A 119 -14.88 12.39 15.74
N ARG A 120 -14.26 12.49 16.91
CA ARG A 120 -12.91 11.94 17.13
C ARG A 120 -12.98 10.44 17.41
N VAL A 121 -12.17 9.67 16.70
CA VAL A 121 -12.01 8.24 16.99
C VAL A 121 -11.37 8.01 18.37
N VAL A 122 -12.17 7.49 19.31
CA VAL A 122 -11.75 7.28 20.70
C VAL A 122 -10.73 6.14 20.85
N TRP A 123 -10.81 5.09 20.01
CA TRP A 123 -9.89 3.95 20.09
C TRP A 123 -8.48 4.27 19.56
N PHE A 124 -8.32 5.34 18.77
CA PHE A 124 -7.11 5.58 18.00
C PHE A 124 -5.87 5.91 18.86
N PRO A 125 -5.95 6.78 19.90
CA PRO A 125 -4.81 7.03 20.78
C PRO A 125 -4.29 5.77 21.47
N ARG A 126 -5.18 4.99 22.10
CA ARG A 126 -4.82 3.73 22.77
C ARG A 126 -4.25 2.70 21.80
N PHE A 127 -4.79 2.65 20.58
CA PHE A 127 -4.24 1.78 19.53
C PHE A 127 -2.82 2.20 19.15
N LYS A 128 -2.53 3.50 19.01
CA LYS A 128 -1.17 3.99 18.74
C LYS A 128 -0.19 3.65 19.87
N GLU A 129 -0.61 3.84 21.13
CA GLU A 129 0.19 3.47 22.30
C GLU A 129 0.51 1.97 22.31
N THR A 130 -0.51 1.14 22.06
CA THR A 130 -0.35 -0.32 21.97
C THR A 130 0.62 -0.69 20.84
N GLN A 131 0.48 -0.09 19.66
CA GLN A 131 1.35 -0.37 18.52
C GLN A 131 2.79 0.11 18.74
N ALA A 132 2.98 1.24 19.43
CA ALA A 132 4.30 1.74 19.82
C ALA A 132 4.96 0.80 20.85
N MET A 133 4.22 0.33 21.85
CA MET A 133 4.68 -0.67 22.80
C MET A 133 5.10 -1.97 22.08
N LEU A 134 4.23 -2.50 21.22
CA LEU A 134 4.50 -3.72 20.46
C LEU A 134 5.69 -3.59 19.50
N ALA A 135 5.94 -2.39 18.96
CA ALA A 135 7.09 -2.11 18.10
C ALA A 135 8.42 -2.10 18.87
N ASN A 136 8.38 -1.81 20.18
CA ASN A 136 9.56 -1.74 21.04
C ASN A 136 9.93 -3.08 21.69
N LEU A 137 9.07 -4.11 21.59
CA LEU A 137 9.40 -5.44 22.08
C LEU A 137 10.61 -6.03 21.35
N SER A 138 11.51 -6.63 22.11
CA SER A 138 12.58 -7.50 21.60
C SER A 138 12.00 -8.75 20.93
N SER A 139 12.80 -9.39 20.08
CA SER A 139 12.37 -10.63 19.41
C SER A 139 11.97 -11.74 20.39
N ARG A 140 12.65 -11.82 21.53
CA ARG A 140 12.32 -12.77 22.61
C ARG A 140 10.98 -12.44 23.26
N GLU A 141 10.78 -11.19 23.69
CA GLU A 141 9.51 -10.76 24.30
C GLU A 141 8.33 -10.97 23.35
N ARG A 142 8.52 -10.76 22.04
CA ARG A 142 7.47 -11.04 21.05
C ARG A 142 7.05 -12.51 21.09
N LEU A 143 8.00 -13.43 21.06
CA LEU A 143 7.71 -14.86 21.12
C LEU A 143 7.09 -15.28 22.46
N GLU A 144 7.58 -14.75 23.58
CA GLU A 144 7.02 -15.01 24.92
C GLU A 144 5.56 -14.55 25.04
N ASN A 145 5.19 -13.47 24.33
CA ASN A 145 3.82 -12.97 24.26
C ASN A 145 2.97 -13.63 23.15
N GLY A 146 3.46 -14.69 22.50
CA GLY A 146 2.74 -15.38 21.43
C GLY A 146 2.57 -14.54 20.15
N LEU A 147 3.39 -13.51 19.96
CA LEU A 147 3.38 -12.66 18.77
C LEU A 147 4.32 -13.22 17.70
N VAL A 148 4.03 -12.90 16.43
CA VAL A 148 4.95 -13.20 15.33
C VAL A 148 6.31 -12.52 15.55
N LEU A 149 7.38 -13.27 15.29
CA LEU A 149 8.77 -12.85 15.47
C LEU A 149 9.06 -11.51 14.79
N MET A 150 8.65 -11.38 13.53
CA MET A 150 8.76 -10.16 12.75
C MET A 150 7.38 -9.53 12.57
N LYS A 151 7.30 -8.20 12.60
CA LYS A 151 6.04 -7.44 12.41
C LYS A 151 5.30 -7.90 11.14
N GLU A 152 3.99 -8.14 11.21
CA GLU A 152 3.21 -8.52 10.01
C GLU A 152 3.23 -7.40 8.96
N GLU A 153 3.34 -7.80 7.69
CA GLU A 153 3.30 -6.88 6.57
C GLU A 153 1.85 -6.50 6.24
N PRO A 154 1.58 -5.23 5.90
CA PRO A 154 0.39 -4.92 5.14
C PRO A 154 0.47 -5.60 3.77
N GLN A 155 -0.66 -6.11 3.27
CA GLN A 155 -0.72 -6.75 1.95
C GLN A 155 -0.13 -5.84 0.86
N MET A 156 1.01 -6.24 0.28
CA MET A 156 1.66 -5.49 -0.79
C MET A 156 1.35 -6.12 -2.15
N LYS A 157 0.71 -5.36 -3.03
CA LYS A 157 0.54 -5.73 -4.44
C LYS A 157 1.82 -5.33 -5.18
N ARG A 158 2.81 -6.24 -5.18
CA ARG A 158 4.15 -6.02 -5.75
C ARG A 158 4.24 -6.31 -7.25
N THR A 159 3.34 -7.15 -7.77
CA THR A 159 3.24 -7.47 -9.19
C THR A 159 1.87 -7.07 -9.73
N CYS A 160 1.84 -6.67 -11.01
CA CYS A 160 0.61 -6.43 -11.75
C CYS A 160 0.51 -7.47 -12.85
N PRO A 161 -0.40 -8.47 -12.73
CA PRO A 161 -0.74 -9.35 -13.85
C PRO A 161 -1.12 -8.50 -15.07
N SER A 162 -0.88 -8.97 -16.30
CA SER A 162 -1.23 -8.29 -17.56
C SER A 162 -0.47 -6.97 -17.87
N MET A 163 0.75 -6.82 -17.35
CA MET A 163 1.66 -5.72 -17.68
C MET A 163 3.01 -6.28 -18.15
N THR A 164 3.75 -5.49 -18.93
CA THR A 164 5.10 -5.84 -19.42
C THR A 164 6.01 -6.35 -18.31
N SER A 165 6.71 -7.46 -18.57
CA SER A 165 7.67 -8.03 -17.63
C SER A 165 8.82 -7.06 -17.33
N THR A 166 9.50 -7.26 -16.20
CA THR A 166 10.63 -6.42 -15.81
C THR A 166 11.80 -6.55 -16.79
N GLU A 167 12.02 -7.74 -17.34
CA GLU A 167 13.08 -8.02 -18.33
C GLU A 167 12.85 -7.22 -19.61
N LEU A 168 11.61 -7.23 -20.12
CA LEU A 168 11.28 -6.45 -21.31
C LEU A 168 11.33 -4.95 -21.02
N ARG A 169 10.88 -4.49 -19.84
CA ARG A 169 11.05 -3.09 -19.44
C ARG A 169 12.52 -2.68 -19.34
N GLN A 170 13.41 -3.58 -18.90
CA GLN A 170 14.85 -3.31 -18.86
C GLN A 170 15.41 -3.17 -20.27
N ALA A 171 15.05 -4.09 -21.18
CA ALA A 171 15.46 -4.01 -22.58
C ALA A 171 14.99 -2.71 -23.27
N ILE A 172 13.75 -2.27 -22.97
CA ILE A 172 13.23 -1.00 -23.47
C ILE A 172 13.98 0.18 -22.86
N TRP A 173 14.29 0.13 -21.56
CA TRP A 173 15.06 1.17 -20.88
C TRP A 173 16.45 1.35 -21.51
N ASP A 174 17.17 0.25 -21.72
CA ASP A 174 18.52 0.27 -22.29
C ASP A 174 18.53 0.80 -23.73
N ASP A 175 17.44 0.60 -24.47
CA ASP A 175 17.22 1.10 -25.83
C ASP A 175 16.94 2.62 -25.86
N VAL A 176 16.04 3.11 -24.99
CA VAL A 176 15.58 4.51 -25.02
C VAL A 176 16.37 5.46 -24.11
N PHE A 177 17.10 4.94 -23.13
CA PHE A 177 17.98 5.67 -22.22
C PHE A 177 19.39 5.03 -22.18
N PRO A 178 20.11 4.99 -23.31
CA PRO A 178 21.38 4.26 -23.40
C PRO A 178 22.41 4.79 -22.41
N GLY A 179 22.99 3.87 -21.63
CA GLY A 179 24.01 4.18 -20.61
C GLY A 179 23.49 4.87 -19.35
N GLN A 180 22.18 5.10 -19.22
CA GLN A 180 21.61 5.63 -17.99
C GLN A 180 21.20 4.49 -17.05
N PRO A 181 21.70 4.44 -15.81
CA PRO A 181 21.26 3.44 -14.85
C PRO A 181 19.81 3.70 -14.47
N CYS A 182 18.94 2.70 -14.61
CA CYS A 182 17.64 2.74 -13.94
C CYS A 182 17.81 2.49 -12.44
N ALA A 183 16.92 3.03 -11.61
CA ALA A 183 17.01 2.89 -10.16
C ALA A 183 16.88 1.40 -9.75
N ASN A 184 17.98 0.78 -9.32
CA ASN A 184 18.02 -0.58 -8.78
C ASN A 184 17.30 -1.64 -9.64
N ASN A 185 17.44 -1.59 -10.97
CA ASN A 185 16.74 -2.49 -11.90
C ASN A 185 15.21 -2.41 -11.84
N ARG A 186 14.67 -1.23 -11.56
CA ARG A 186 13.25 -0.91 -11.68
C ARG A 186 13.01 0.05 -12.85
N PRO A 187 13.09 -0.45 -14.09
CA PRO A 187 12.81 0.36 -15.26
C PRO A 187 11.34 0.81 -15.24
N PHE A 188 11.13 2.11 -15.45
CA PHE A 188 9.81 2.72 -15.51
C PHE A 188 8.97 2.64 -14.21
N GLU A 189 9.61 2.69 -13.04
CA GLU A 189 8.94 2.74 -11.74
C GLU A 189 9.45 3.88 -10.86
N PHE A 190 8.55 4.51 -10.09
CA PHE A 190 8.93 5.45 -9.04
C PHE A 190 7.90 5.53 -7.90
N ALA A 191 8.35 5.95 -6.72
CA ALA A 191 7.49 6.23 -5.57
C ALA A 191 6.73 7.55 -5.75
N VAL A 192 5.43 7.54 -5.46
CA VAL A 192 4.62 8.74 -5.40
C VAL A 192 5.02 9.56 -4.15
N PRO A 193 5.18 10.89 -4.27
CA PRO A 193 5.42 11.75 -3.13
C PRO A 193 4.33 11.61 -2.04
N ASN A 194 4.76 11.49 -0.77
CA ASN A 194 3.86 11.26 0.37
C ASN A 194 2.79 12.35 0.56
N ASN A 195 3.00 13.55 0.01
CA ASN A 195 2.05 14.67 0.06
C ASN A 195 0.93 14.59 -0.99
N VAL A 196 0.97 13.59 -1.88
CA VAL A 196 -0.03 13.34 -2.92
C VAL A 196 -0.89 12.14 -2.51
N ASP A 197 -2.18 12.38 -2.33
CA ASP A 197 -3.15 11.31 -2.11
C ASP A 197 -3.68 10.79 -3.46
N VAL A 198 -3.10 9.67 -3.91
CA VAL A 198 -3.53 8.96 -5.13
C VAL A 198 -4.64 7.96 -4.82
N GLY A 199 -4.88 7.65 -3.54
CA GLY A 199 -5.73 6.54 -3.09
C GLY A 199 -7.23 6.83 -3.08
N VAL A 200 -7.65 8.09 -3.22
CA VAL A 200 -9.07 8.49 -3.20
C VAL A 200 -9.60 8.83 -4.60
N PRO A 201 -8.88 9.57 -5.46
CA PRO A 201 -9.38 9.92 -6.80
C PRO A 201 -9.29 8.77 -7.82
N MET A 202 -8.34 7.83 -7.67
CA MET A 202 -8.06 6.84 -8.73
C MET A 202 -8.96 5.60 -8.72
N TYR A 203 -9.59 5.25 -7.59
CA TYR A 203 -10.53 4.13 -7.56
C TYR A 203 -11.94 4.52 -8.03
N GLY A 204 -12.26 5.82 -8.02
CA GLY A 204 -13.49 6.37 -8.57
C GLY A 204 -13.44 6.57 -10.10
N ASP A 205 -12.25 6.67 -10.68
CA ASP A 205 -12.06 7.08 -12.08
C ASP A 205 -10.91 6.35 -12.81
N VAL A 206 -10.85 5.03 -12.65
CA VAL A 206 -9.93 4.19 -13.45
C VAL A 206 -10.15 4.44 -14.95
N SER A 207 -11.37 4.74 -15.40
CA SER A 207 -11.65 5.09 -16.80
C SER A 207 -11.11 6.46 -17.23
N GLU A 208 -11.28 7.53 -16.46
CA GLU A 208 -10.72 8.85 -16.84
C GLU A 208 -9.19 8.89 -16.79
N TYR A 209 -8.57 8.17 -15.86
CA TYR A 209 -7.10 8.10 -15.79
C TYR A 209 -6.49 7.21 -16.87
N LEU A 210 -7.13 6.09 -17.23
CA LEU A 210 -6.71 5.27 -18.37
C LEU A 210 -6.93 5.99 -19.71
N GLN A 211 -7.94 6.88 -19.81
CA GLN A 211 -8.17 7.73 -20.99
C GLN A 211 -7.08 8.80 -21.21
N GLN A 212 -6.28 9.13 -20.19
CA GLN A 212 -5.17 10.10 -20.32
C GLN A 212 -3.87 9.45 -20.82
N LEU A 213 -3.80 8.12 -20.84
CA LEU A 213 -2.61 7.42 -21.34
C LEU A 213 -2.73 7.18 -22.85
N PRO A 214 -1.62 7.30 -23.58
CA PRO A 214 -1.59 6.90 -24.98
C PRO A 214 -2.01 5.43 -25.19
N PRO A 215 -2.65 5.08 -26.31
CA PRO A 215 -3.02 3.71 -26.63
C PRO A 215 -1.84 2.74 -26.48
N GLY A 216 -2.09 1.59 -25.87
CA GLY A 216 -1.08 0.54 -25.66
C GLY A 216 -0.18 0.74 -24.44
N ILE A 217 -0.19 1.92 -23.80
CA ILE A 217 0.53 2.18 -22.54
C ILE A 217 -0.41 1.96 -21.36
N ARG A 218 0.11 1.31 -20.31
CA ARG A 218 -0.57 1.06 -19.06
C ARG A 218 0.23 1.63 -17.90
N MET A 219 -0.49 2.25 -16.96
CA MET A 219 0.03 2.61 -15.65
C MET A 219 -0.67 1.77 -14.58
N ALA A 220 0.09 1.28 -13.62
CA ALA A 220 -0.42 0.58 -12.45
C ALA A 220 0.07 1.24 -11.16
N ILE A 221 -0.78 1.22 -10.13
CA ILE A 221 -0.41 1.65 -8.78
C ILE A 221 -0.13 0.40 -7.95
N VAL A 222 1.06 0.35 -7.38
CA VAL A 222 1.51 -0.71 -6.49
C VAL A 222 1.72 -0.16 -5.08
N SER A 223 1.60 -1.03 -4.08
CA SER A 223 2.17 -0.74 -2.76
C SER A 223 3.59 -1.31 -2.77
N ALA A 224 4.58 -0.45 -2.58
CA ALA A 224 6.00 -0.78 -2.60
C ALA A 224 6.69 -0.19 -1.37
N GLU A 225 7.97 -0.48 -1.17
CA GLU A 225 8.78 0.18 -0.16
C GLU A 225 9.77 1.16 -0.81
N ASN A 226 10.10 2.24 -0.12
CA ASN A 226 11.21 3.11 -0.52
C ASN A 226 12.55 2.57 0.02
N LEU A 227 13.65 3.27 -0.27
CA LEU A 227 14.99 2.90 0.22
C LEU A 227 15.12 2.83 1.75
N LYS A 228 14.19 3.42 2.51
CA LYS A 228 14.17 3.40 3.98
C LYS A 228 13.28 2.28 4.55
N GLY A 229 12.71 1.42 3.72
CA GLY A 229 11.77 0.37 4.14
C GLY A 229 10.38 0.89 4.52
N THR A 230 10.06 2.15 4.20
CA THR A 230 8.72 2.70 4.42
C THR A 230 7.81 2.31 3.27
N VAL A 231 6.61 1.82 3.58
CA VAL A 231 5.59 1.53 2.58
C VAL A 231 5.11 2.82 1.93
N VAL A 232 5.21 2.87 0.60
CA VAL A 232 4.83 3.98 -0.27
C VAL A 232 3.93 3.48 -1.40
N LYS A 233 3.21 4.39 -2.06
CA LYS A 233 2.57 4.09 -3.34
C LYS A 233 3.60 4.22 -4.45
N GLY A 234 3.69 3.23 -5.32
CA GLY A 234 4.53 3.28 -6.52
C GLY A 234 3.69 3.37 -7.78
N LEU A 235 4.18 4.11 -8.77
CA LEU A 235 3.67 4.07 -10.14
C LEU A 235 4.58 3.18 -10.97
N VAL A 236 3.97 2.26 -11.71
CA VAL A 236 4.66 1.39 -12.66
C VAL A 236 4.08 1.62 -14.05
N PHE A 237 4.94 1.83 -15.03
CA PHE A 237 4.55 2.01 -16.42
C PHE A 237 5.04 0.83 -17.26
N GLY A 238 4.21 0.42 -18.20
CA GLY A 238 4.53 -0.61 -19.17
C GLY A 238 3.50 -0.62 -20.29
N TYR A 239 3.47 -1.69 -21.03
CA TYR A 239 2.44 -1.94 -22.02
C TYR A 239 1.21 -2.59 -21.41
N GLN A 240 0.08 -2.30 -22.04
CA GLN A 240 -1.12 -3.11 -21.93
C GLN A 240 -0.86 -4.52 -22.52
N GLU A 241 -1.65 -5.49 -22.06
CA GLU A 241 -1.69 -6.83 -22.65
C GLU A 241 -1.92 -6.75 -24.16
N ASP A 242 -1.23 -7.60 -24.92
CA ASP A 242 -1.25 -7.68 -26.40
C ASP A 242 -0.67 -6.49 -27.18
N THR A 243 -0.12 -5.47 -26.52
CA THR A 243 0.62 -4.41 -27.22
C THR A 243 1.93 -4.96 -27.77
N VAL A 244 2.14 -4.78 -29.07
CA VAL A 244 3.40 -5.15 -29.75
C VAL A 244 4.53 -4.23 -29.31
N ASP A 245 5.67 -4.81 -28.94
CA ASP A 245 6.91 -4.06 -28.73
C ASP A 245 7.45 -3.53 -30.06
N SER A 246 7.47 -2.19 -30.20
CA SER A 246 7.93 -1.50 -31.40
C SER A 246 8.70 -0.24 -31.01
N PRO A 247 9.63 0.27 -31.86
CA PRO A 247 10.40 1.47 -31.55
C PRO A 247 9.52 2.67 -31.15
N TRP A 248 8.36 2.83 -31.80
CA TRP A 248 7.40 3.86 -31.47
C TRP A 248 6.81 3.70 -30.06
N ASN A 249 6.37 2.48 -29.71
CA ASN A 249 5.79 2.20 -28.40
C ASN A 249 6.84 2.33 -27.28
N ARG A 250 8.12 2.02 -27.56
CA ARG A 250 9.23 2.22 -26.62
C ARG A 250 9.45 3.69 -26.30
N ILE A 251 9.54 4.53 -27.33
CA ILE A 251 9.67 5.99 -27.18
C ILE A 251 8.45 6.56 -26.46
N LEU A 252 7.25 6.10 -26.79
CA LEU A 252 6.01 6.54 -26.17
C LEU A 252 5.98 6.20 -24.67
N LEU A 253 6.39 4.99 -24.29
CA LEU A 253 6.54 4.59 -22.89
C LEU A 253 7.55 5.49 -22.16
N ALA A 254 8.70 5.77 -22.78
CA ALA A 254 9.73 6.65 -22.23
C ALA A 254 9.23 8.08 -22.03
N ALA A 255 8.47 8.61 -22.99
CA ALA A 255 7.87 9.93 -22.90
C ALA A 255 6.85 10.01 -21.74
N VAL A 256 5.92 9.05 -21.67
CA VAL A 256 4.90 8.98 -20.62
C VAL A 256 5.56 8.88 -19.23
N TYR A 257 6.54 8.00 -19.08
CA TYR A 257 7.29 7.86 -17.83
C TYR A 257 8.01 9.16 -17.45
N SER A 258 8.72 9.79 -18.39
CA SER A 258 9.47 11.02 -18.13
C SER A 258 8.55 12.16 -17.70
N THR A 259 7.38 12.28 -18.34
CA THR A 259 6.34 13.25 -17.96
C THR A 259 5.83 12.98 -16.55
N ALA A 260 5.51 11.72 -16.22
CA ALA A 260 5.00 11.35 -14.91
C ALA A 260 6.07 11.55 -13.80
N PHE A 261 7.31 11.18 -14.07
CA PHE A 261 8.43 11.36 -13.14
C PHE A 261 8.68 12.86 -12.88
N GLN A 262 8.67 13.68 -13.93
CA GLN A 262 8.83 15.13 -13.79
C GLN A 262 7.69 15.77 -12.98
N TRP A 263 6.45 15.32 -13.21
CA TRP A 263 5.33 15.72 -12.37
C TRP A 263 5.56 15.36 -10.90
N ALA A 264 6.01 14.14 -10.61
CA ALA A 264 6.23 13.69 -9.24
C ALA A 264 7.28 14.56 -8.53
N ARG A 265 8.37 14.90 -9.24
CA ARG A 265 9.38 15.84 -8.76
C ARG A 265 8.80 17.23 -8.47
N GLU A 266 7.96 17.76 -9.35
CA GLU A 266 7.29 19.05 -9.12
C GLU A 266 6.33 18.99 -7.93
N ALA A 267 5.54 17.92 -7.81
CA ALA A 267 4.60 17.72 -6.72
C ALA A 267 5.31 17.63 -5.35
N PHE A 268 6.48 16.98 -5.31
CA PHE A 268 7.34 16.94 -4.14
C PHE A 268 7.85 18.35 -3.77
N MET A 269 8.52 19.02 -4.71
CA MET A 269 9.17 20.31 -4.46
C MET A 269 8.19 21.46 -4.16
N THR A 270 7.02 21.46 -4.82
CA THR A 270 6.05 22.57 -4.70
C THR A 270 4.92 22.30 -3.72
N LYS A 271 4.83 21.07 -3.18
CA LYS A 271 3.71 20.58 -2.36
C LYS A 271 2.33 20.63 -3.04
N LYS A 272 2.27 20.84 -4.36
CA LYS A 272 1.02 20.83 -5.14
C LYS A 272 0.53 19.38 -5.36
N ARG A 273 -0.80 19.20 -5.37
CA ARG A 273 -1.45 17.86 -5.31
C ARG A 273 -2.07 17.35 -6.62
N ARG A 274 -2.17 18.17 -7.68
CA ARG A 274 -2.91 17.77 -8.89
C ARG A 274 -1.99 17.03 -9.87
N PHE A 275 -2.36 15.79 -10.20
CA PHE A 275 -1.80 15.00 -11.29
C PHE A 275 -2.63 15.24 -12.56
N SER A 276 -1.99 15.63 -13.65
CA SER A 276 -2.60 15.64 -14.98
C SER A 276 -1.52 15.30 -16.00
N ILE A 277 -1.71 14.21 -16.73
CA ILE A 277 -0.85 13.82 -17.87
C ILE A 277 -1.30 14.61 -19.13
N ALA A 278 -2.52 15.16 -19.12
CA ALA A 278 -3.22 15.70 -20.28
C ALA A 278 -2.68 17.02 -20.87
N HIS A 279 -1.62 17.61 -20.32
CA HIS A 279 -1.08 18.87 -20.83
C HIS A 279 0.36 18.65 -21.29
N GLY A 280 0.54 18.57 -22.61
CA GLY A 280 1.80 18.35 -23.32
C GLY A 280 2.84 19.48 -23.20
N ASN A 281 2.86 20.21 -22.08
CA ASN A 281 4.01 21.04 -21.72
C ASN A 281 5.07 20.15 -21.08
N ILE A 282 5.88 19.54 -21.93
CA ILE A 282 7.06 18.75 -21.57
C ILE A 282 8.17 19.73 -21.18
N GLY A 283 8.04 20.35 -20.00
CA GLY A 283 9.05 21.26 -19.49
C GLY A 283 8.89 21.52 -18.00
N PRO A 284 9.98 21.57 -17.21
CA PRO A 284 9.93 22.03 -15.82
C PRO A 284 9.27 23.41 -15.77
N SER A 285 8.32 23.61 -14.85
CA SER A 285 7.79 24.94 -14.58
C SER A 285 8.92 25.91 -14.22
N GLU A 286 8.75 27.21 -14.44
CA GLU A 286 9.81 28.19 -14.14
C GLU A 286 10.26 28.14 -12.67
N ARG A 287 9.30 27.85 -11.77
CA ARG A 287 9.55 27.58 -10.36
C ARG A 287 10.37 26.29 -10.14
N MET A 288 10.11 25.24 -10.91
CA MET A 288 10.91 24.02 -10.89
C MET A 288 12.32 24.26 -11.43
N LYS A 289 12.49 25.06 -12.49
CA LYS A 289 13.83 25.44 -12.98
C LYS A 289 14.64 26.16 -11.89
N GLN A 290 14.01 27.09 -11.17
CA GLN A 290 14.63 27.79 -10.05
C GLN A 290 15.00 26.85 -8.89
N LEU A 291 14.11 25.93 -8.51
CA LEU A 291 14.37 24.95 -7.44
C LEU A 291 15.37 23.86 -7.86
N SER A 292 15.46 23.55 -9.15
CA SER A 292 16.40 22.56 -9.71
C SER A 292 17.84 23.09 -9.82
N LEU A 293 18.07 24.37 -9.52
CA LEU A 293 19.42 24.94 -9.40
C LEU A 293 20.12 24.44 -8.12
N ASP A 294 19.35 24.03 -7.10
CA ASP A 294 19.89 23.39 -5.91
C ASP A 294 20.03 21.87 -6.14
N LYS A 295 21.26 21.44 -6.45
CA LYS A 295 21.60 20.04 -6.68
C LYS A 295 21.29 19.15 -5.46
N SER A 296 21.31 19.70 -4.24
CA SER A 296 21.02 18.93 -3.03
C SER A 296 19.53 18.59 -2.92
N LEU A 297 18.66 19.55 -3.26
CA LEU A 297 17.21 19.37 -3.27
C LEU A 297 16.78 18.37 -4.35
N VAL A 298 17.44 18.40 -5.51
CA VAL A 298 17.23 17.44 -6.59
C VAL A 298 17.60 16.03 -6.15
N ALA A 299 18.78 15.85 -5.54
CA ALA A 299 19.22 14.55 -5.05
C ALA A 299 18.30 14.01 -3.94
N GLU A 300 17.82 14.87 -3.03
CA GLU A 300 16.85 14.48 -2.01
C GLU A 300 15.53 14.04 -2.63
N CYS A 301 15.03 14.80 -3.62
CA CYS A 301 13.82 14.47 -4.36
C CYS A 301 13.94 13.10 -5.05
N ASP A 302 15.02 12.88 -5.80
CA ASP A 302 15.25 11.62 -6.52
C ASP A 302 15.39 10.44 -5.54
N ALA A 303 16.03 10.65 -4.38
CA ALA A 303 16.10 9.64 -3.32
C ALA A 303 14.74 9.31 -2.69
N GLN A 304 13.82 10.28 -2.59
CA GLN A 304 12.46 10.03 -2.11
C GLN A 304 11.55 9.36 -3.13
N LEU A 305 11.78 9.61 -4.42
CA LEU A 305 11.09 8.94 -5.52
C LEU A 305 11.65 7.54 -5.79
N ALA A 306 12.84 7.22 -5.30
CA ALA A 306 13.44 5.90 -5.45
C ALA A 306 12.71 4.82 -4.63
N LEU A 307 12.38 3.73 -5.31
CA LEU A 307 11.86 2.52 -4.68
C LEU A 307 13.01 1.65 -4.13
N GLY A 308 12.72 0.91 -3.08
CA GLY A 308 13.60 -0.10 -2.51
C GLY A 308 13.91 -1.21 -3.53
N PRO A 309 15.04 -1.91 -3.42
CA PRO A 309 15.51 -2.82 -4.47
C PRO A 309 14.67 -4.10 -4.63
N TYR A 310 13.76 -4.42 -3.71
CA TYR A 310 13.08 -5.73 -3.62
C TYR A 310 11.92 -5.89 -4.62
N ARG A 311 12.14 -6.67 -5.68
CA ARG A 311 11.21 -6.81 -6.82
C ARG A 311 10.05 -7.75 -6.55
N ASN A 312 10.27 -8.73 -5.70
CA ASN A 312 9.31 -9.80 -5.42
C ASN A 312 9.29 -10.13 -3.92
N GLN A 313 8.39 -11.05 -3.55
CA GLN A 313 8.20 -11.45 -2.16
C GLN A 313 9.43 -12.17 -1.57
N GLU A 314 10.21 -12.89 -2.39
CA GLU A 314 11.41 -13.60 -1.94
C GLU A 314 12.54 -12.64 -1.59
N GLU A 315 12.90 -11.72 -2.48
CA GLU A 315 13.93 -10.70 -2.25
C GLU A 315 13.60 -9.83 -1.04
N HIS A 316 12.31 -9.52 -0.86
CA HIS A 316 11.85 -8.77 0.30
C HIS A 316 11.94 -9.60 1.59
N ALA A 317 11.57 -10.87 1.54
CA ALA A 317 11.75 -11.78 2.68
C ALA A 317 13.23 -11.89 3.08
N VAL A 318 14.15 -11.97 2.11
CA VAL A 318 15.60 -11.94 2.37
C VAL A 318 15.97 -10.67 3.13
N PHE A 319 15.60 -9.50 2.62
CA PHE A 319 15.89 -8.23 3.30
C PHE A 319 15.34 -8.17 4.72
N ARG A 320 14.10 -8.60 4.94
CA ARG A 320 13.48 -8.57 6.26
C ARG A 320 14.22 -9.44 7.26
N VAL A 321 14.62 -10.63 6.83
CA VAL A 321 15.39 -11.52 7.67
C VAL A 321 16.78 -10.93 7.91
N SER A 322 17.43 -10.34 6.90
CA SER A 322 18.72 -9.66 7.07
C SER A 322 18.63 -8.49 8.05
N ALA A 323 17.58 -7.68 7.98
CA ALA A 323 17.35 -6.56 8.91
C ALA A 323 17.10 -7.05 10.34
N TRP A 324 16.36 -8.16 10.48
CA TRP A 324 16.16 -8.82 11.77
C TRP A 324 17.47 -9.40 12.34
N LEU A 325 18.24 -10.10 11.51
CA LEU A 325 19.56 -10.65 11.88
C LEU A 325 20.52 -9.55 12.33
N GLU A 326 20.53 -8.40 11.64
CA GLU A 326 21.33 -7.24 12.03
C GLU A 326 20.92 -6.70 13.40
N LYS A 327 19.60 -6.58 13.65
CA LYS A 327 19.07 -6.12 14.94
C LYS A 327 19.45 -7.08 16.08
N GLU A 328 19.40 -8.38 15.82
CA GLU A 328 19.61 -9.44 16.81
C GLU A 328 21.03 -10.04 16.76
N LYS A 329 21.99 -9.36 16.13
CA LYS A 329 23.36 -9.88 15.91
C LYS A 329 24.12 -10.24 17.19
N LEU A 330 23.69 -9.70 18.33
CA LEU A 330 24.29 -9.96 19.65
C LEU A 330 23.74 -11.22 20.32
N LEU A 331 22.64 -11.81 19.81
CA LEU A 331 22.18 -13.10 20.31
C LEU A 331 23.14 -14.24 19.93
N PRO A 332 23.17 -15.35 20.66
CA PRO A 332 23.82 -16.57 20.19
C PRO A 332 23.21 -17.08 18.87
N ALA A 333 24.06 -17.67 18.01
CA ALA A 333 23.65 -18.17 16.70
C ALA A 333 22.57 -19.27 16.79
N ASP A 334 22.69 -20.16 17.79
CA ASP A 334 21.72 -21.22 18.04
C ASP A 334 20.35 -20.67 18.47
N GLU A 335 20.35 -19.59 19.26
CA GLU A 335 19.14 -18.90 19.69
C GLU A 335 18.45 -18.22 18.50
N ARG A 336 19.20 -17.49 17.66
CA ARG A 336 18.65 -16.94 16.41
C ARG A 336 18.07 -18.01 15.51
N CYS A 337 18.76 -19.15 15.40
CA CYS A 337 18.34 -20.27 14.55
C CYS A 337 17.03 -20.86 15.05
N ARG A 338 16.91 -21.05 16.36
CA ARG A 338 15.70 -21.55 17.02
C ARG A 338 14.51 -20.61 16.83
N MET A 339 14.72 -19.30 17.02
CA MET A 339 13.69 -18.29 16.82
C MET A 339 13.17 -18.27 15.38
N LEU A 340 14.07 -18.31 14.39
CA LEU A 340 13.70 -18.34 12.98
C LEU A 340 12.97 -19.65 12.61
N ARG A 341 13.49 -20.82 12.99
CA ARG A 341 12.83 -22.11 12.70
C ARG A 341 11.39 -22.20 13.23
N GLY A 342 11.14 -21.67 14.43
CA GLY A 342 9.81 -21.68 15.05
C GLY A 342 8.75 -20.83 14.34
N CYS A 343 9.16 -19.94 13.42
CA CYS A 343 8.28 -18.93 12.82
C CYS A 343 8.12 -19.05 11.30
N LEU A 344 8.74 -20.05 10.66
CA LEU A 344 8.79 -20.19 9.19
C LEU A 344 7.91 -21.34 8.71
N THR A 345 6.67 -21.04 8.30
CA THR A 345 5.74 -22.05 7.79
C THR A 345 5.80 -22.29 6.27
N PRO A 346 6.15 -21.32 5.39
CA PRO A 346 6.40 -21.60 3.97
C PRO A 346 7.87 -21.97 3.67
N VAL A 347 8.09 -22.92 2.76
CA VAL A 347 9.43 -23.33 2.27
C VAL A 347 10.20 -22.14 1.69
N ASP A 348 9.52 -21.26 0.96
CA ASP A 348 10.13 -20.07 0.34
C ASP A 348 10.68 -19.09 1.38
N MET A 349 10.04 -19.00 2.57
CA MET A 349 10.57 -18.19 3.66
C MET A 349 11.81 -18.80 4.29
N ARG A 350 11.95 -20.14 4.33
CA ARG A 350 13.17 -20.80 4.83
C ARG A 350 14.37 -20.54 3.90
N MET A 351 14.15 -20.60 2.60
CA MET A 351 15.19 -20.27 1.61
C MET A 351 15.58 -18.80 1.65
N ALA A 352 14.62 -17.89 1.82
CA ALA A 352 14.89 -16.48 2.04
C ALA A 352 15.70 -16.26 3.33
N CYS A 353 15.36 -16.94 4.42
CA CYS A 353 16.13 -16.86 5.66
C CYS A 353 17.56 -17.35 5.52
N ARG A 354 17.77 -18.46 4.82
CA ARG A 354 19.11 -18.99 4.56
C ARG A 354 19.95 -17.98 3.78
N ARG A 355 19.45 -17.48 2.65
CA ARG A 355 20.15 -16.50 1.80
C ARG A 355 20.49 -15.24 2.60
N ALA A 356 19.52 -14.71 3.34
CA ALA A 356 19.70 -13.54 4.20
C ALA A 356 20.80 -13.72 5.25
N TRP A 357 20.91 -14.93 5.82
CA TRP A 357 21.91 -15.26 6.82
C TRP A 357 23.30 -15.44 6.19
N GLU A 358 23.40 -16.17 5.08
CA GLU A 358 24.64 -16.32 4.32
C GLU A 358 25.22 -14.94 3.91
N ASP A 359 24.39 -14.07 3.34
CA ASP A 359 24.79 -12.71 2.96
C ASP A 359 25.28 -11.88 4.16
N LYS A 360 24.59 -11.98 5.31
CA LYS A 360 24.95 -11.26 6.53
C LYS A 360 26.24 -11.77 7.16
N ILE A 361 26.51 -13.07 7.12
CA ILE A 361 27.79 -13.64 7.54
C ILE A 361 28.93 -13.03 6.73
N GLU A 362 28.79 -12.95 5.41
CA GLU A 362 29.80 -12.35 4.54
C GLU A 362 29.97 -10.85 4.77
N GLU A 363 28.89 -10.12 5.05
CA GLU A 363 28.92 -8.71 5.40
C GLU A 363 29.65 -8.48 6.74
N TRP A 364 29.28 -9.21 7.79
CA TRP A 364 29.88 -9.09 9.11
C TRP A 364 31.36 -9.52 9.11
N ALA A 365 31.71 -10.56 8.35
CA ALA A 365 33.09 -11.01 8.20
C ALA A 365 33.98 -9.98 7.50
N ARG A 366 33.44 -9.16 6.58
CA ARG A 366 34.15 -8.09 5.88
C ARG A 366 34.29 -6.81 6.71
N ALA A 367 33.42 -6.59 7.69
CA ALA A 367 33.33 -5.34 8.45
C ALA A 367 34.29 -5.24 9.66
N ASP A 368 35.16 -6.24 9.88
CA ASP A 368 36.15 -6.33 10.97
C ASP A 368 35.63 -5.87 12.35
N SER A 369 35.06 -6.79 13.12
CA SER A 369 34.84 -6.57 14.56
C SER A 369 34.88 -7.86 15.38
N PRO A 370 35.48 -7.85 16.59
CA PRO A 370 35.69 -9.01 17.45
C PRO A 370 34.41 -9.32 18.22
N LEU A 371 33.35 -9.73 17.53
CA LEU A 371 32.27 -10.45 18.18
C LEU A 371 32.71 -11.92 18.26
N GLN A 372 32.40 -12.60 19.37
CA GLN A 372 32.63 -14.04 19.59
C GLN A 372 31.78 -14.91 18.63
N LEU A 373 31.77 -14.59 17.34
CA LEU A 373 31.03 -15.27 16.29
C LEU A 373 31.97 -16.27 15.63
N SER A 374 31.75 -17.55 15.88
CA SER A 374 32.38 -18.60 15.09
C SER A 374 31.70 -18.65 13.72
N TRP A 375 32.37 -18.16 12.68
CA TRP A 375 31.82 -18.14 11.32
C TRP A 375 31.41 -19.51 10.79
N ASP A 376 32.10 -20.56 11.23
CA ASP A 376 31.76 -21.95 10.88
C ASP A 376 30.48 -22.42 11.56
N GLU A 377 30.22 -21.96 12.78
CA GLU A 377 28.95 -22.23 13.47
C GLU A 377 27.78 -21.47 12.83
N GLU A 378 27.97 -20.20 12.48
CA GLU A 378 26.97 -19.41 11.76
C GLU A 378 26.56 -20.06 10.43
N LYS A 379 27.54 -20.51 9.64
CA LYS A 379 27.29 -21.23 8.38
C LYS A 379 26.53 -22.53 8.61
N LYS A 380 26.86 -23.27 9.68
CA LYS A 380 26.16 -24.49 10.06
C LYS A 380 24.70 -24.19 10.40
N PHE A 381 24.41 -23.16 11.19
CA PHE A 381 23.04 -22.77 11.56
C PHE A 381 22.22 -22.25 10.37
N ALA A 382 22.85 -21.49 9.46
CA ALA A 382 22.21 -21.02 8.23
C ALA A 382 21.78 -22.21 7.33
N ALA A 383 22.67 -23.20 7.15
CA ALA A 383 22.34 -24.42 6.41
C ALA A 383 21.22 -25.23 7.08
N ASP A 384 21.17 -25.18 8.41
CA ASP A 384 20.20 -25.89 9.23
C ASP A 384 18.79 -25.29 9.14
N ILE A 385 18.62 -24.02 8.79
CA ILE A 385 17.29 -23.39 8.60
C ILE A 385 16.59 -23.86 7.33
N ALA A 386 17.36 -24.30 6.33
CA ALA A 386 16.82 -24.80 5.07
C ALA A 386 16.35 -26.27 5.14
N LYS A 387 16.65 -26.98 6.24
CA LYS A 387 16.12 -28.32 6.54
C LYS A 387 14.78 -28.17 7.26
#